data_AF-A0A8J7IL23-F1
#
_entry.id   AF-A0A8J7IL23-F1
#
_cell.length_a   1.000
_cell.length_b   1.000
_cell.length_c   1.000
_cell.angle_alpha   90.00
_cell.angle_beta   90.00
_cell.angle_gamma   90.00
#
_symmetry.space_group_name_H-M   'P 1'
#
loop_
_entity.id
_entity.type
_entity.pdbx_description
1 polymer ?
#
loop_
_entity_poly.entity_id
_entity_poly.type
_entity_poly.pdbx_seq_one_letter_code
_entity_poly.pdbx_strand_id
1 'polypeptide(L)'
;MNQPTALTLRRDAAQSAAGLPALLAAAERLAQTVMPGVHGRRRAGQGDEFWQYRPAMDTDAPRHIDWRRSAKSDGNFIRQKEWQLAQSVMFLVDPGASMRWASHKNLPQKSHRAATLALACSMLLQRGGERFGLIGAEAILPRTGDVQIMRMAQALSNGEDTAQDFTAPDLSALRPDTQLVMISDFLGDPAAFTRAADQAAGLGARGVFLQILDPAEEAFPWRGRTIFQSVTGRTEHETRKADDLRDRYLERLNARKDTLQDLARRTGWQYHCHHSDAPAASALLWLYQALERASR
;
A
#
# COMPACT_ATOMS: atom_id res chain seq x y z
N MET A 1 -19.06 -29.82 -15.22
CA MET A 1 -18.01 -28.78 -15.05
C MET A 1 -17.53 -28.38 -16.44
N ASN A 2 -18.00 -27.24 -16.95
CA ASN A 2 -17.62 -26.75 -18.28
C ASN A 2 -16.27 -26.05 -18.16
N GLN A 3 -15.20 -26.59 -18.74
CA GLN A 3 -13.90 -25.91 -18.71
C GLN A 3 -13.94 -24.69 -19.64
N PRO A 4 -13.37 -23.54 -19.22
CA PRO A 4 -13.31 -22.36 -20.07
C PRO A 4 -12.46 -22.65 -21.32
N THR A 5 -12.98 -22.28 -22.49
CA THR A 5 -12.28 -22.42 -23.78
C THR A 5 -11.10 -21.45 -23.88
N ALA A 6 -10.07 -21.80 -24.65
CA ALA A 6 -8.86 -20.96 -24.81
C ALA A 6 -9.15 -19.54 -25.35
N LEU A 7 -10.23 -19.37 -26.10
CA LEU A 7 -10.69 -18.07 -26.60
C LEU A 7 -11.29 -17.18 -25.50
N THR A 8 -12.05 -17.75 -24.56
CA THR A 8 -12.56 -17.03 -23.39
C THR A 8 -11.42 -16.62 -22.49
N LEU A 9 -10.49 -17.54 -22.17
CA LEU A 9 -9.30 -17.22 -21.38
C LEU A 9 -8.45 -16.09 -22.00
N ARG A 10 -8.28 -16.09 -23.33
CA ARG A 10 -7.52 -15.04 -24.03
C ARG A 10 -8.24 -13.69 -24.02
N ARG A 11 -9.57 -13.70 -24.18
CA ARG A 11 -10.39 -12.49 -24.12
C ARG A 11 -10.41 -11.91 -22.70
N ASP A 12 -10.59 -12.75 -21.70
CA ASP A 12 -10.60 -12.35 -20.29
C ASP A 12 -9.22 -11.78 -19.92
N ALA A 13 -8.13 -12.46 -20.31
CA ALA A 13 -6.77 -11.94 -20.13
C ALA A 13 -6.52 -10.59 -20.84
N ALA A 14 -7.06 -10.40 -22.05
CA ALA A 14 -6.94 -9.14 -22.78
C ALA A 14 -7.77 -8.00 -22.13
N GLN A 15 -8.94 -8.32 -21.55
CA GLN A 15 -9.76 -7.37 -20.81
C GLN A 15 -9.09 -6.97 -19.48
N SER A 16 -8.58 -7.93 -18.71
CA SER A 16 -7.87 -7.64 -17.45
C SER A 16 -6.55 -6.88 -17.69
N ALA A 17 -5.88 -7.12 -18.81
CA ALA A 17 -4.64 -6.42 -19.17
C ALA A 17 -4.85 -5.01 -19.75
N ALA A 18 -6.06 -4.63 -20.18
CA ALA A 18 -6.30 -3.35 -20.84
C ALA A 18 -6.04 -2.13 -19.92
N GLY A 19 -6.27 -2.28 -18.61
CA GLY A 19 -6.04 -1.22 -17.62
C GLY A 19 -4.59 -1.13 -17.12
N LEU A 20 -3.79 -2.19 -17.33
CA LEU A 20 -2.46 -2.33 -16.74
C LEU A 20 -1.46 -1.25 -17.20
N PRO A 21 -1.32 -0.93 -18.51
CA PRO A 21 -0.42 0.13 -18.96
C PRO A 21 -0.78 1.51 -18.39
N ALA A 22 -2.08 1.82 -18.31
CA ALA A 22 -2.55 3.10 -17.78
C ALA A 22 -2.28 3.23 -16.27
N LEU A 23 -2.47 2.14 -15.52
CA LEU A 23 -2.20 2.08 -14.08
C LEU A 23 -0.69 2.28 -13.80
N LEU A 24 0.19 1.59 -14.52
CA LEU A 24 1.64 1.75 -14.39
C LEU A 24 2.08 3.17 -14.71
N ALA A 25 1.62 3.74 -15.82
CA ALA A 25 1.96 5.10 -16.21
C ALA A 25 1.46 6.14 -15.18
N ALA A 26 0.30 5.92 -14.57
CA ALA A 26 -0.21 6.77 -13.49
C ALA A 26 0.66 6.67 -12.23
N ALA A 27 1.06 5.46 -11.84
CA ALA A 27 1.95 5.22 -10.71
C ALA A 27 3.35 5.83 -10.91
N GLU A 28 3.92 5.71 -12.11
CA GLU A 28 5.22 6.28 -12.47
C GLU A 28 5.22 7.80 -12.37
N ARG A 29 4.24 8.46 -13.00
CA ARG A 29 4.07 9.92 -12.92
C ARG A 29 3.90 10.39 -11.47
N LEU A 30 3.11 9.66 -10.70
CA LEU A 30 2.87 9.97 -9.30
C LEU A 30 4.15 9.87 -8.47
N ALA A 31 4.89 8.76 -8.62
CA ALA A 31 6.18 8.58 -7.95
C ALA A 31 7.16 9.69 -8.34
N GLN A 32 7.24 10.06 -9.63
CA GLN A 32 8.09 11.15 -10.12
C GLN A 32 7.75 12.51 -9.51
N THR A 33 6.46 12.78 -9.26
CA THR A 33 6.00 14.05 -8.68
C THR A 33 6.45 14.20 -7.22
N VAL A 34 6.50 13.10 -6.47
CA VAL A 34 6.83 13.11 -5.03
C VAL A 34 8.35 13.05 -4.79
N MET A 35 9.14 12.56 -5.76
CA MET A 35 10.60 12.39 -5.65
C MET A 35 11.37 13.62 -5.14
N PRO A 36 11.14 14.86 -5.62
CA PRO A 36 11.91 16.02 -5.14
C PRO A 36 11.71 16.33 -3.64
N GLY A 37 10.62 15.85 -3.04
CA GLY A 37 10.29 16.08 -1.63
C GLY A 37 10.70 14.97 -0.66
N VAL A 38 11.17 13.82 -1.17
CA VAL A 38 11.52 12.66 -0.34
C VAL A 38 13.03 12.62 -0.10
N HIS A 39 13.46 12.97 1.10
CA HIS A 39 14.85 12.80 1.54
C HIS A 39 14.97 11.43 2.21
N GLY A 40 15.75 10.53 1.60
CA GLY A 40 15.73 9.10 1.93
C GLY A 40 16.17 8.71 3.35
N ARG A 41 15.60 7.59 3.81
CA ARG A 41 16.04 6.73 4.92
C ARG A 41 17.53 6.34 4.78
N ARG A 42 18.45 7.16 5.29
CA ARG A 42 19.90 6.83 5.34
C ARG A 42 20.36 6.43 6.75
N ARG A 43 21.07 5.30 6.89
CA ARG A 43 21.69 4.79 8.15
C ARG A 43 23.09 4.20 7.86
N ALA A 44 24.07 4.37 8.75
CA ALA A 44 25.47 3.93 8.52
C ALA A 44 25.73 2.42 8.76
N GLY A 45 26.59 1.76 7.94
CA GLY A 45 27.11 0.36 8.12
C GLY A 45 27.26 -0.46 6.81
N GLN A 46 27.38 -1.79 6.80
CA GLN A 46 27.87 -2.52 5.59
C GLN A 46 26.87 -2.65 4.40
N GLY A 47 26.75 -1.67 3.50
CA GLY A 47 26.03 -1.79 2.20
C GLY A 47 26.95 -1.69 1.00
N ASP A 48 26.57 -1.02 -0.10
CA ASP A 48 27.45 -0.85 -1.30
C ASP A 48 27.80 0.59 -1.65
N GLU A 49 27.07 1.57 -1.12
CA GLU A 49 27.36 2.99 -1.29
C GLU A 49 28.42 3.45 -0.28
N PHE A 50 29.36 4.29 -0.72
CA PHE A 50 30.44 4.80 0.13
C PHE A 50 29.89 5.77 1.17
N TRP A 51 30.09 5.47 2.46
CA TRP A 51 29.72 6.38 3.54
C TRP A 51 30.91 7.23 3.99
N GLN A 52 31.94 6.60 4.57
CA GLN A 52 33.15 7.27 5.03
C GLN A 52 34.32 6.29 5.12
N TYR A 53 35.53 6.83 5.24
CA TYR A 53 36.69 6.05 5.68
C TYR A 53 36.81 6.13 7.20
N ARG A 54 37.08 4.99 7.85
CA ARG A 54 37.53 4.97 9.25
C ARG A 54 38.90 4.31 9.38
N PRO A 55 39.68 4.64 10.41
CA PRO A 55 40.88 3.88 10.76
C PRO A 55 40.54 2.40 11.02
N ALA A 56 41.35 1.49 10.48
CA ALA A 56 41.27 0.07 10.76
C ALA A 56 41.70 -0.20 12.21
N MET A 57 41.04 -1.14 12.88
CA MET A 57 41.40 -1.63 14.20
C MET A 57 41.95 -3.05 14.08
N ASP A 58 42.68 -3.51 15.09
CA ASP A 58 43.29 -4.86 15.09
C ASP A 58 42.26 -6.00 15.05
N THR A 59 41.00 -5.71 15.41
CA THR A 59 39.88 -6.65 15.33
C THR A 59 39.28 -6.78 13.93
N ASP A 60 39.67 -5.92 12.99
CA ASP A 60 39.10 -5.90 11.65
C ASP A 60 39.78 -6.89 10.71
N ALA A 61 38.98 -7.58 9.89
CA ALA A 61 39.51 -8.51 8.91
C ALA A 61 40.32 -7.77 7.83
N PRO A 62 41.56 -8.21 7.49
CA PRO A 62 42.41 -7.54 6.50
C PRO A 62 41.77 -7.36 5.11
N ARG A 63 40.84 -8.24 4.75
CA ARG A 63 40.06 -8.15 3.50
C ARG A 63 39.16 -6.91 3.39
N HIS A 64 38.87 -6.23 4.50
CA HIS A 64 38.03 -5.02 4.52
C HIS A 64 38.87 -3.73 4.42
N ILE A 65 40.21 -3.84 4.45
CA ILE A 65 41.11 -2.69 4.31
C ILE A 65 41.08 -2.20 2.86
N ASP A 66 40.81 -0.91 2.68
CA ASP A 66 40.95 -0.24 1.40
C ASP A 66 42.43 0.13 1.22
N TRP A 67 43.18 -0.78 0.61
CA TRP A 67 44.62 -0.61 0.37
C TRP A 67 44.92 0.63 -0.49
N ARG A 68 44.00 1.04 -1.38
CA ARG A 68 44.20 2.19 -2.27
C ARG A 68 44.10 3.52 -1.51
N ARG A 69 43.19 3.63 -0.54
CA ARG A 69 43.14 4.79 0.36
C ARG A 69 44.29 4.77 1.36
N SER A 70 44.59 3.60 1.93
CA SER A 70 45.63 3.42 2.94
C SER A 70 47.02 3.75 2.40
N ALA A 71 47.31 3.45 1.13
CA ALA A 71 48.57 3.83 0.49
C ALA A 71 48.81 5.35 0.36
N LYS A 72 47.80 6.19 0.62
CA LYS A 72 47.89 7.66 0.57
C LYS A 72 47.99 8.32 1.95
N SER A 73 48.18 7.54 3.02
CA SER A 73 48.20 8.00 4.41
C SER A 73 49.07 7.09 5.28
N ASP A 74 49.43 7.52 6.49
CA ASP A 74 50.27 6.77 7.42
C ASP A 74 49.51 5.68 8.21
N GLY A 75 48.29 5.32 7.78
CA GLY A 75 47.43 4.39 8.50
C GLY A 75 46.53 3.56 7.58
N ASN A 76 46.12 2.40 8.08
CA ASN A 76 45.16 1.53 7.40
C ASN A 76 43.75 2.07 7.57
N PHE A 77 43.02 2.17 6.47
CA PHE A 77 41.63 2.63 6.44
C PHE A 77 40.71 1.54 5.91
N ILE A 78 39.55 1.44 6.54
CA ILE A 78 38.44 0.62 6.07
C ILE A 78 37.43 1.54 5.42
N ARG A 79 37.00 1.16 4.22
CA ARG A 79 35.88 1.80 3.54
C ARG A 79 34.58 1.34 4.20
N GLN A 80 34.00 2.18 5.07
CA GLN A 80 32.67 1.91 5.59
C GLN A 80 31.65 2.21 4.48
N LYS A 81 30.75 1.26 4.29
CA LYS A 81 29.66 1.38 3.34
C LYS A 81 28.41 1.93 4.08
N GLU A 82 27.24 2.03 3.45
CA GLU A 82 25.97 2.44 4.10
C GLU A 82 25.09 1.24 4.54
N TRP A 83 24.57 1.15 5.77
CA TRP A 83 23.76 -0.01 6.19
C TRP A 83 22.37 0.10 5.59
N GLN A 84 22.05 -0.78 4.65
CA GLN A 84 20.66 -0.99 4.23
C GLN A 84 20.29 -2.46 4.47
N LEU A 85 19.81 -2.77 5.68
CA LEU A 85 18.93 -3.92 5.83
C LEU A 85 17.64 -3.48 5.16
N ALA A 86 17.50 -3.84 3.89
CA ALA A 86 16.29 -3.60 3.12
C ALA A 86 15.10 -4.11 3.94
N GLN A 87 14.30 -3.17 4.44
CA GLN A 87 13.03 -3.43 5.07
C GLN A 87 12.11 -4.09 4.04
N SER A 88 11.27 -4.98 4.53
CA SER A 88 10.23 -5.60 3.72
C SER A 88 8.92 -4.86 4.00
N VAL A 89 8.26 -4.41 2.94
CA VAL A 89 6.94 -3.78 2.99
C VAL A 89 5.95 -4.67 2.25
N MET A 90 4.95 -5.20 2.96
CA MET A 90 3.83 -5.91 2.36
C MET A 90 2.67 -4.93 2.19
N PHE A 91 2.10 -4.89 0.99
CA PHE A 91 0.86 -4.19 0.72
C PHE A 91 -0.31 -5.16 0.83
N LEU A 92 -1.43 -4.67 1.32
CA LEU A 92 -2.71 -5.32 1.30
C LEU A 92 -3.71 -4.32 0.74
N VAL A 93 -4.18 -4.56 -0.49
CA VAL A 93 -5.13 -3.67 -1.17
C VAL A 93 -6.46 -4.40 -1.23
N ASP A 94 -7.49 -3.76 -0.72
CA ASP A 94 -8.84 -4.29 -0.69
C ASP A 94 -9.42 -4.43 -2.11
N PRO A 95 -9.75 -5.66 -2.58
CA PRO A 95 -10.37 -5.89 -3.87
C PRO A 95 -11.90 -5.81 -3.84
N GLY A 96 -12.49 -5.51 -2.68
CA GLY A 96 -13.91 -5.53 -2.42
C GLY A 96 -14.71 -4.62 -3.36
N ALA A 97 -15.96 -5.01 -3.63
CA ALA A 97 -16.79 -4.30 -4.60
C ALA A 97 -17.03 -2.82 -4.26
N SER A 98 -17.06 -2.45 -2.98
CA SER A 98 -17.20 -1.05 -2.55
C SER A 98 -16.05 -0.18 -3.04
N MET A 99 -14.87 -0.75 -3.29
CA MET A 99 -13.70 -0.04 -3.84
C MET A 99 -13.90 0.33 -5.32
N ARG A 100 -14.75 -0.38 -6.07
CA ARG A 100 -15.05 -0.07 -7.48
C ARG A 100 -16.16 0.99 -7.63
N TRP A 101 -16.21 1.93 -6.70
CA TRP A 101 -17.19 3.01 -6.69
C TRP A 101 -16.51 4.37 -6.85
N ALA A 102 -17.20 5.27 -7.54
CA ALA A 102 -16.89 6.69 -7.63
C ALA A 102 -18.21 7.46 -7.76
N SER A 103 -18.35 8.58 -7.06
CA SER A 103 -19.57 9.39 -7.11
C SER A 103 -19.73 10.18 -8.41
N HIS A 104 -18.63 10.46 -9.09
CA HIS A 104 -18.61 11.25 -10.32
C HIS A 104 -17.69 10.63 -11.37
N LYS A 105 -18.04 10.75 -12.65
CA LYS A 105 -17.26 10.17 -13.78
C LYS A 105 -15.83 10.71 -13.91
N ASN A 106 -15.60 11.91 -13.38
CA ASN A 106 -14.28 12.56 -13.39
C ASN A 106 -13.40 12.15 -12.20
N LEU A 107 -13.95 11.39 -11.24
CA LEU A 107 -13.18 10.86 -10.12
C LEU A 107 -12.73 9.44 -10.45
N PRO A 108 -11.49 9.07 -10.09
CA PRO A 108 -11.08 7.68 -10.17
C PRO A 108 -11.87 6.84 -9.16
N GLN A 109 -12.12 5.58 -9.50
CA GLN A 109 -12.59 4.60 -8.52
C GLN A 109 -11.60 4.47 -7.36
N LYS A 110 -12.11 4.18 -6.16
CA LYS A 110 -11.28 3.98 -4.96
C LYS A 110 -10.23 2.87 -5.17
N SER A 111 -10.58 1.78 -5.86
CA SER A 111 -9.68 0.68 -6.24
C SER A 111 -8.51 1.16 -7.10
N HIS A 112 -8.80 1.95 -8.15
CA HIS A 112 -7.78 2.51 -9.02
C HIS A 112 -6.84 3.46 -8.25
N ARG A 113 -7.39 4.29 -7.37
CA ARG A 113 -6.60 5.15 -6.48
C ARG A 113 -5.71 4.32 -5.55
N ALA A 114 -6.25 3.27 -4.93
CA ALA A 114 -5.52 2.36 -4.04
C ALA A 114 -4.34 1.69 -4.74
N ALA A 115 -4.60 1.10 -5.92
CA ALA A 115 -3.57 0.43 -6.72
C ALA A 115 -2.48 1.41 -7.19
N THR A 116 -2.87 2.61 -7.62
CA THR A 116 -1.91 3.66 -8.02
C THR A 116 -0.99 4.05 -6.85
N LEU A 117 -1.54 4.24 -5.65
CA LEU A 117 -0.78 4.58 -4.45
C LEU A 117 0.15 3.44 -4.02
N ALA A 118 -0.33 2.19 -4.03
CA ALA A 118 0.48 1.02 -3.72
C ALA A 118 1.69 0.90 -4.68
N LEU A 119 1.45 0.97 -5.99
CA LEU A 119 2.50 0.85 -7.01
C LEU A 119 3.48 2.02 -6.99
N ALA A 120 2.97 3.25 -6.85
CA ALA A 120 3.84 4.42 -6.76
C ALA A 120 4.71 4.36 -5.49
N CYS A 121 4.16 3.89 -4.37
CA CYS A 121 4.93 3.65 -3.15
C CYS A 121 5.97 2.55 -3.35
N SER A 122 5.63 1.42 -4.01
CA SER A 122 6.59 0.37 -4.37
C SER A 122 7.73 0.90 -5.24
N MET A 123 7.46 1.81 -6.18
CA MET A 123 8.50 2.47 -7.00
C MET A 123 9.43 3.35 -6.15
N LEU A 124 8.90 4.07 -5.16
CA LEU A 124 9.73 4.84 -4.22
C LEU A 124 10.55 3.92 -3.31
N LEU A 125 9.97 2.83 -2.83
CA LEU A 125 10.63 1.80 -2.03
C LEU A 125 11.76 1.11 -2.81
N GLN A 126 11.53 0.77 -4.07
CA GLN A 126 12.54 0.19 -4.96
C GLN A 126 13.77 1.10 -5.09
N ARG A 127 13.54 2.41 -5.28
CA ARG A 127 14.63 3.40 -5.36
C ARG A 127 15.39 3.52 -4.04
N GLY A 128 14.72 3.31 -2.91
CA GLY A 128 15.33 3.25 -1.58
C GLY A 128 16.01 1.92 -1.25
N GLY A 129 16.08 0.96 -2.19
CA GLY A 129 16.67 -0.36 -1.96
C GLY A 129 15.79 -1.31 -1.13
N GLU A 130 14.54 -0.94 -0.85
CA GLU A 130 13.62 -1.70 -0.01
C GLU A 130 12.98 -2.86 -0.79
N ARG A 131 12.53 -3.87 -0.05
CA ARG A 131 11.76 -4.99 -0.61
C ARG A 131 10.28 -4.72 -0.45
N PHE A 132 9.49 -5.08 -1.44
CA PHE A 132 8.04 -4.89 -1.40
C PHE A 132 7.30 -6.10 -1.98
N GLY A 133 6.09 -6.34 -1.49
CA GLY A 133 5.24 -7.47 -1.88
C GLY A 133 3.76 -7.14 -1.71
N LEU A 134 2.90 -8.10 -2.08
CA LEU A 134 1.44 -7.94 -2.04
C LEU A 134 0.80 -9.17 -1.38
N ILE A 135 -0.07 -8.93 -0.42
CA ILE A 135 -1.00 -9.91 0.12
C ILE A 135 -2.27 -9.85 -0.72
N GLY A 136 -2.71 -11.00 -1.22
CA GLY A 136 -3.89 -11.16 -2.05
C GLY A 136 -4.21 -12.63 -2.23
N ALA A 137 -5.05 -12.98 -3.22
CA ALA A 137 -5.41 -14.37 -3.51
C ALA A 137 -4.17 -15.25 -3.78
N GLU A 138 -3.17 -14.71 -4.48
CA GLU A 138 -1.83 -15.27 -4.57
C GLU A 138 -0.84 -14.27 -3.96
N ALA A 139 -0.18 -14.66 -2.87
CA ALA A 139 0.74 -13.79 -2.18
C ALA A 139 2.03 -13.59 -2.99
N ILE A 140 2.40 -12.34 -3.20
CA ILE A 140 3.67 -11.94 -3.81
C ILE A 140 4.64 -11.60 -2.68
N LEU A 141 5.60 -12.49 -2.42
CA LEU A 141 6.60 -12.31 -1.37
C LEU A 141 7.50 -11.08 -1.63
N PRO A 142 8.01 -10.41 -0.56
CA PRO A 142 8.85 -9.22 -0.70
C PRO A 142 10.11 -9.45 -1.55
N ARG A 143 10.23 -8.71 -2.64
CA ARG A 143 11.44 -8.65 -3.50
C ARG A 143 11.64 -7.20 -3.98
N THR A 144 12.73 -6.95 -4.69
CA THR A 144 13.01 -5.66 -5.34
C THR A 144 13.05 -5.83 -6.86
N GLY A 145 12.98 -4.72 -7.59
CA GLY A 145 13.16 -4.65 -9.04
C GLY A 145 11.87 -4.56 -9.86
N ASP A 146 12.01 -4.17 -11.13
CA ASP A 146 10.89 -3.84 -12.01
C ASP A 146 9.95 -5.03 -12.27
N VAL A 147 10.50 -6.25 -12.32
CA VAL A 147 9.70 -7.48 -12.46
C VAL A 147 8.71 -7.61 -11.29
N GLN A 148 9.11 -7.21 -10.08
CA GLN A 148 8.24 -7.24 -8.91
C GLN A 148 7.10 -6.20 -9.02
N ILE A 149 7.41 -4.99 -9.51
CA ILE A 149 6.38 -3.97 -9.80
C ILE A 149 5.36 -4.51 -10.80
N MET A 150 5.85 -5.12 -11.89
CA MET A 150 4.97 -5.69 -12.92
C MET A 150 4.05 -6.78 -12.38
N ARG A 151 4.57 -7.69 -11.52
CA ARG A 151 3.76 -8.73 -10.87
C ARG A 151 2.69 -8.13 -9.96
N MET A 152 3.04 -7.12 -9.16
CA MET A 152 2.05 -6.42 -8.33
C MET A 152 1.00 -5.70 -9.16
N ALA A 153 1.42 -5.02 -10.24
CA ALA A 153 0.50 -4.29 -11.10
C ALA A 153 -0.49 -5.23 -11.77
N GLN A 154 -0.02 -6.38 -12.26
CA GLN A 154 -0.89 -7.44 -12.79
C GLN A 154 -1.89 -7.96 -11.74
N ALA A 155 -1.41 -8.26 -10.53
CA ALA A 155 -2.28 -8.75 -9.46
C ALA A 155 -3.35 -7.71 -9.06
N LEU A 156 -2.97 -6.43 -8.98
CA LEU A 156 -3.88 -5.33 -8.65
C LEU A 156 -4.89 -5.04 -9.76
N SER A 157 -4.50 -5.17 -11.03
CA SER A 157 -5.44 -5.07 -12.16
C SER A 157 -6.43 -6.22 -12.21
N ASN A 158 -6.00 -7.44 -11.87
CA ASN A 158 -6.86 -8.63 -11.89
C ASN A 158 -7.80 -8.72 -10.66
N GLY A 159 -7.46 -8.06 -9.55
CA GLY A 159 -8.26 -8.05 -8.33
C GLY A 159 -9.64 -7.40 -8.50
N GLU A 160 -9.82 -6.59 -9.54
CA GLU A 160 -11.08 -5.88 -9.81
C GLU A 160 -12.27 -6.80 -10.09
N ASP A 161 -12.04 -8.06 -10.48
CA ASP A 161 -13.12 -9.00 -10.87
C ASP A 161 -13.73 -9.80 -9.69
N THR A 162 -13.30 -9.58 -8.45
CA THR A 162 -13.93 -10.26 -7.30
C THR A 162 -15.25 -9.58 -6.91
N ALA A 163 -16.36 -10.28 -7.13
CA ALA A 163 -17.71 -9.87 -6.73
C ALA A 163 -18.01 -10.11 -5.24
N GLN A 164 -16.99 -10.29 -4.41
CA GLN A 164 -17.12 -10.62 -2.98
C GLN A 164 -16.71 -9.42 -2.12
N ASP A 165 -17.38 -9.29 -0.98
CA ASP A 165 -16.99 -8.33 0.06
C ASP A 165 -15.64 -8.74 0.65
N PHE A 166 -14.88 -7.76 1.18
CA PHE A 166 -13.60 -8.03 1.81
C PHE A 166 -13.74 -9.04 2.95
N THR A 167 -13.06 -10.18 2.81
CA THR A 167 -12.93 -11.19 3.86
C THR A 167 -11.63 -10.99 4.64
N ALA A 168 -11.53 -11.57 5.83
CA ALA A 168 -10.32 -11.47 6.63
C ALA A 168 -9.11 -11.95 5.81
N PRO A 169 -8.09 -11.12 5.62
CA PRO A 169 -7.01 -11.42 4.70
C PRO A 169 -6.14 -12.56 5.23
N ASP A 170 -5.67 -13.42 4.33
CA ASP A 170 -4.68 -14.43 4.70
C ASP A 170 -3.31 -13.78 4.89
N LEU A 171 -2.89 -13.67 6.14
CA LEU A 171 -1.59 -13.12 6.52
C LEU A 171 -0.48 -14.20 6.60
N SER A 172 -0.69 -15.41 6.09
CA SER A 172 0.30 -16.51 6.08
C SER A 172 1.63 -16.13 5.41
N ALA A 173 1.59 -15.22 4.44
CA ALA A 173 2.77 -14.70 3.75
C ALA A 173 3.53 -13.63 4.57
N LEU A 174 2.92 -13.09 5.62
CA LEU A 174 3.56 -12.08 6.47
C LEU A 174 4.70 -12.73 7.29
N ARG A 175 5.82 -12.03 7.37
CA ARG A 175 6.99 -12.44 8.17
C ARG A 175 7.13 -11.51 9.37
N PRO A 176 7.82 -11.94 10.44
CA PRO A 176 8.15 -11.05 11.56
C PRO A 176 8.87 -9.79 11.09
N ASP A 177 8.72 -8.70 11.84
CA ASP A 177 9.38 -7.41 11.62
C ASP A 177 9.17 -6.78 10.22
N THR A 178 8.13 -7.22 9.51
CA THR A 178 7.75 -6.67 8.20
C THR A 178 6.81 -5.46 8.39
N GLN A 179 6.89 -4.47 7.51
CA GLN A 179 5.92 -3.37 7.50
C GLN A 179 4.69 -3.78 6.67
N LEU A 180 3.48 -3.57 7.20
CA LEU A 180 2.22 -3.87 6.52
C LEU A 180 1.44 -2.60 6.20
N VAL A 181 1.14 -2.38 4.92
CA VAL A 181 0.30 -1.26 4.45
C VAL A 181 -1.05 -1.82 4.03
N MET A 182 -2.11 -1.51 4.77
CA MET A 182 -3.48 -1.84 4.40
C MET A 182 -4.17 -0.64 3.73
N ILE A 183 -4.66 -0.84 2.51
CA ILE A 183 -5.35 0.19 1.72
C ILE A 183 -6.77 -0.31 1.41
N SER A 184 -7.78 0.36 1.96
CA SER A 184 -9.20 -0.04 1.86
C SER A 184 -10.09 1.18 2.11
N ASP A 185 -11.39 1.10 1.85
CA ASP A 185 -12.36 2.04 2.41
C ASP A 185 -12.77 1.69 3.86
N PHE A 186 -12.39 0.48 4.31
CA PHE A 186 -12.67 -0.11 5.61
C PHE A 186 -14.17 -0.13 5.95
N LEU A 187 -15.04 -0.23 4.94
CA LEU A 187 -16.49 -0.25 5.13
C LEU A 187 -17.05 -1.66 5.37
N GLY A 188 -16.25 -2.71 5.11
CA GLY A 188 -16.58 -4.12 5.37
C GLY A 188 -16.72 -4.49 6.86
N ASP A 189 -16.59 -5.77 7.21
CA ASP A 189 -16.65 -6.22 8.62
C ASP A 189 -15.47 -5.62 9.43
N PRO A 190 -15.72 -4.75 10.44
CA PRO A 190 -14.64 -4.18 11.23
C PRO A 190 -13.88 -5.24 12.03
N ALA A 191 -14.52 -6.36 12.39
CA ALA A 191 -13.86 -7.43 13.12
C ALA A 191 -12.80 -8.14 12.26
N ALA A 192 -13.00 -8.23 10.94
CA ALA A 192 -12.02 -8.79 10.01
C ALA A 192 -10.71 -8.00 9.98
N PHE A 193 -10.79 -6.67 9.81
CA PHE A 193 -9.61 -5.80 9.81
C PHE A 193 -8.93 -5.74 11.18
N THR A 194 -9.73 -5.72 12.25
CA THR A 194 -9.25 -5.76 13.63
C THR A 194 -8.41 -7.01 13.88
N ARG A 195 -8.95 -8.20 13.54
CA ARG A 195 -8.22 -9.48 13.69
C ARG A 195 -6.93 -9.51 12.88
N ALA A 196 -6.97 -9.04 11.63
CA ALA A 196 -5.79 -9.00 10.77
C ALA A 196 -4.70 -8.08 11.34
N ALA A 197 -5.08 -6.89 11.81
CA ALA A 197 -4.16 -5.97 12.43
C ALA A 197 -3.56 -6.52 13.73
N ASP A 198 -4.38 -7.13 14.60
CA ASP A 198 -3.90 -7.74 15.85
C ASP A 198 -2.96 -8.92 15.57
N GLN A 199 -3.28 -9.78 14.59
CA GLN A 199 -2.42 -10.88 14.16
C GLN A 199 -1.08 -10.36 13.62
N ALA A 200 -1.11 -9.34 12.77
CA ALA A 200 0.09 -8.73 12.22
C ALA A 200 0.95 -8.09 13.34
N ALA A 201 0.33 -7.32 14.24
CA ALA A 201 1.01 -6.70 15.36
C ALA A 201 1.61 -7.75 16.32
N GLY A 202 0.93 -8.88 16.54
CA GLY A 202 1.43 -10.01 17.32
C GLY A 202 2.67 -10.68 16.72
N LEU A 203 2.89 -10.57 15.40
CA LEU A 203 4.11 -10.99 14.71
C LEU A 203 5.23 -9.92 14.76
N GLY A 204 5.03 -8.80 15.46
CA GLY A 204 5.94 -7.66 15.47
C GLY A 204 5.83 -6.78 14.22
N ALA A 205 4.83 -7.00 13.36
CA ALA A 205 4.65 -6.20 12.17
C ALA A 205 4.22 -4.78 12.56
N ARG A 206 4.86 -3.81 11.93
CA ARG A 206 4.51 -2.39 12.03
C ARG A 206 3.62 -2.05 10.84
N GLY A 207 2.72 -1.09 10.94
CA GLY A 207 1.83 -0.89 9.81
C GLY A 207 1.19 0.48 9.68
N VAL A 208 0.48 0.58 8.56
CA VAL A 208 -0.22 1.78 8.10
C VAL A 208 -1.59 1.38 7.60
N PHE A 209 -2.62 2.05 8.08
CA PHE A 209 -3.96 2.05 7.51
C PHE A 209 -4.13 3.28 6.63
N LEU A 210 -4.34 3.07 5.35
CA LEU A 210 -4.68 4.12 4.40
C LEU A 210 -6.13 3.92 3.96
N GLN A 211 -7.03 4.66 4.59
CA GLN A 211 -8.43 4.67 4.21
C GLN A 211 -8.62 5.52 2.96
N ILE A 212 -9.32 4.99 1.96
CA ILE A 212 -9.70 5.74 0.77
C ILE A 212 -11.21 5.89 0.75
N LEU A 213 -11.67 7.14 0.79
CA LEU A 213 -13.08 7.48 0.67
C LEU A 213 -13.31 8.30 -0.58
N ASP A 214 -14.52 8.25 -1.11
CA ASP A 214 -14.98 9.20 -2.11
C ASP A 214 -15.67 10.39 -1.40
N PRO A 215 -15.50 11.63 -1.88
CA PRO A 215 -16.02 12.82 -1.20
C PRO A 215 -17.54 12.78 -0.96
N ALA A 216 -18.30 12.08 -1.79
CA ALA A 216 -19.75 11.95 -1.60
C ALA A 216 -20.12 11.00 -0.45
N GLU A 217 -19.23 10.10 -0.01
CA GLU A 217 -19.47 9.26 1.17
C GLU A 217 -19.58 10.14 2.42
N GLU A 218 -18.77 11.19 2.55
CA GLU A 218 -18.85 12.12 3.69
C GLU A 218 -19.82 13.28 3.47
N ALA A 219 -19.88 13.82 2.25
CA ALA A 219 -20.79 14.92 1.96
C ALA A 219 -22.27 14.48 1.94
N PHE A 220 -22.51 13.21 1.61
CA PHE A 220 -23.83 12.60 1.43
C PHE A 220 -24.80 13.54 0.65
N PRO A 221 -24.53 13.84 -0.64
CA PRO A 221 -25.25 14.87 -1.38
C PRO A 221 -26.65 14.44 -1.85
N TRP A 222 -27.10 13.22 -1.54
CA TRP A 222 -28.38 12.67 -1.98
C TRP A 222 -29.54 13.19 -1.12
N ARG A 223 -30.62 13.61 -1.77
CA ARG A 223 -31.84 14.12 -1.12
C ARG A 223 -33.08 13.48 -1.75
N GLY A 224 -34.16 13.38 -0.97
CA GLY A 224 -35.44 12.84 -1.45
C GLY A 224 -35.42 11.32 -1.67
N ARG A 225 -36.19 10.82 -2.64
CA ARG A 225 -36.26 9.38 -2.94
C ARG A 225 -34.98 8.96 -3.68
N THR A 226 -34.22 8.04 -3.09
CA THR A 226 -32.99 7.52 -3.68
C THR A 226 -32.93 6.02 -3.46
N ILE A 227 -32.55 5.30 -4.51
CA ILE A 227 -32.30 3.86 -4.46
C ILE A 227 -30.79 3.70 -4.31
N PHE A 228 -30.35 3.21 -3.15
CA PHE A 228 -28.97 2.86 -2.92
C PHE A 228 -28.76 1.41 -3.34
N GLN A 229 -28.06 1.20 -4.44
CA GLN A 229 -27.69 -0.14 -4.89
C GLN A 229 -26.21 -0.38 -4.58
N SER A 230 -25.89 -1.50 -3.95
CA SER A 230 -24.49 -1.93 -3.80
C SER A 230 -23.84 -2.12 -5.16
N VAL A 231 -22.52 -1.94 -5.21
CA VAL A 231 -21.73 -2.16 -6.43
C VAL A 231 -21.83 -3.61 -6.95
N THR A 232 -22.15 -4.57 -6.08
CA THR A 232 -22.39 -5.97 -6.47
C THR A 232 -23.79 -6.20 -7.04
N GLY A 233 -24.69 -5.21 -6.97
CA GLY A 233 -26.10 -5.34 -7.32
C GLY A 233 -26.93 -6.21 -6.37
N ARG A 234 -26.32 -6.77 -5.30
CA ARG A 234 -26.96 -7.76 -4.41
C ARG A 234 -27.83 -7.14 -3.33
N THR A 235 -27.55 -5.91 -2.93
CA THR A 235 -28.38 -5.15 -2.01
C THR A 235 -28.89 -3.89 -2.68
N GLU A 236 -30.20 -3.69 -2.58
CA GLU A 236 -30.92 -2.51 -3.03
C GLU A 236 -31.67 -1.98 -1.81
N HIS A 237 -31.36 -0.75 -1.40
CA HIS A 237 -32.04 -0.06 -0.34
C HIS A 237 -32.78 1.13 -0.95
N GLU A 238 -34.05 0.92 -1.25
CA GLU A 238 -34.96 1.99 -1.64
C GLU A 238 -35.37 2.78 -0.40
N THR A 239 -35.07 4.08 -0.38
CA THR A 239 -35.51 4.95 0.69
C THR A 239 -36.34 6.11 0.13
N ARG A 240 -37.45 6.42 0.82
CA ARG A 240 -38.39 7.50 0.44
C ARG A 240 -37.84 8.90 0.79
N LYS A 241 -36.93 8.99 1.76
CA LYS A 241 -36.21 10.20 2.21
C LYS A 241 -34.75 9.87 2.58
N ALA A 242 -33.81 10.15 1.67
CA ALA A 242 -32.38 9.96 1.91
C ALA A 242 -31.85 10.74 3.12
N ASP A 243 -32.51 11.85 3.47
CA ASP A 243 -32.17 12.67 4.64
C ASP A 243 -32.24 11.89 5.96
N ASP A 244 -33.21 10.97 6.12
CA ASP A 244 -33.34 10.16 7.34
C ASP A 244 -32.24 9.08 7.47
N LEU A 245 -31.59 8.73 6.35
CA LEU A 245 -30.45 7.81 6.33
C LEU A 245 -29.11 8.51 6.50
N ARG A 246 -29.03 9.79 6.14
CA ARG A 246 -27.80 10.57 6.15
C ARG A 246 -27.15 10.55 7.53
N ASP A 247 -27.89 10.95 8.56
CA ASP A 247 -27.35 11.07 9.92
C ASP A 247 -26.86 9.71 10.44
N ARG A 248 -27.65 8.66 10.26
CA ARG A 248 -27.28 7.29 10.65
C ARG A 248 -26.06 6.77 9.89
N TYR A 249 -25.95 7.08 8.60
CA TYR A 249 -24.81 6.68 7.79
C TYR A 249 -23.54 7.40 8.25
N LEU A 250 -23.59 8.73 8.41
CA LEU A 250 -22.46 9.54 8.85
C LEU A 250 -22.01 9.18 10.27
N GLU A 251 -22.95 8.89 11.17
CA GLU A 251 -22.64 8.40 12.52
C GLU A 251 -21.88 7.06 12.47
N ARG A 252 -22.32 6.12 11.63
CA ARG A 252 -21.62 4.83 11.44
C ARG A 252 -20.25 5.00 10.77
N LEU A 253 -20.13 5.93 9.83
CA LEU A 253 -18.85 6.24 9.18
C LEU A 253 -17.87 6.86 10.17
N ASN A 254 -18.32 7.80 11.00
CA ASN A 254 -17.49 8.41 12.05
C ASN A 254 -17.05 7.37 13.08
N ALA A 255 -17.98 6.55 13.59
CA ALA A 255 -17.64 5.45 14.50
C ALA A 255 -16.62 4.46 13.89
N ARG A 256 -16.67 4.26 12.57
CA ARG A 256 -15.68 3.45 11.85
C ARG A 256 -14.30 4.11 11.86
N LYS A 257 -14.23 5.42 11.56
CA LYS A 257 -12.98 6.17 11.59
C LYS A 257 -12.37 6.18 12.99
N ASP A 258 -13.19 6.34 14.02
CA ASP A 258 -12.77 6.27 15.42
C ASP A 258 -12.19 4.88 15.75
N THR A 259 -12.87 3.81 15.33
CA THR A 259 -12.38 2.43 15.50
C THR A 259 -11.01 2.22 14.86
N LEU A 260 -10.79 2.74 13.65
CA LEU A 260 -9.48 2.65 12.96
C LEU A 260 -8.40 3.48 13.65
N GLN A 261 -8.74 4.67 14.15
CA GLN A 261 -7.81 5.50 14.91
C GLN A 261 -7.40 4.81 16.22
N ASP A 262 -8.34 4.23 16.95
CA ASP A 262 -8.07 3.51 18.19
C ASP A 262 -7.26 2.23 17.94
N LEU A 263 -7.57 1.51 16.86
CA LEU A 263 -6.78 0.38 16.40
C LEU A 263 -5.35 0.80 16.04
N ALA A 264 -5.17 1.93 15.35
CA ALA A 264 -3.83 2.44 15.03
C ALA A 264 -3.05 2.81 16.30
N ARG A 265 -3.69 3.49 17.26
CA ARG A 265 -3.07 3.85 18.55
C ARG A 265 -2.64 2.63 19.34
N ARG A 266 -3.48 1.60 19.47
CA ARG A 266 -3.19 0.41 20.28
C ARG A 266 -2.08 -0.46 19.69
N THR A 267 -1.97 -0.54 18.36
CA THR A 267 -0.92 -1.32 17.68
C THR A 267 0.35 -0.51 17.42
N GLY A 268 0.34 0.81 17.66
CA GLY A 268 1.42 1.72 17.28
C GLY A 268 1.51 1.96 15.77
N TRP A 269 0.46 1.65 15.03
CA TRP A 269 0.37 1.87 13.58
C TRP A 269 -0.09 3.30 13.28
N GLN A 270 0.03 3.71 12.02
CA GLN A 270 -0.45 5.01 11.56
C GLN A 270 -1.73 4.88 10.76
N TYR A 271 -2.62 5.86 10.88
CA TYR A 271 -3.88 5.93 10.13
C TYR A 271 -3.99 7.26 9.38
N HIS A 272 -4.45 7.19 8.14
CA HIS A 272 -4.82 8.35 7.34
C HIS A 272 -6.03 8.06 6.47
N CYS A 273 -6.88 9.08 6.31
CA CYS A 273 -8.00 9.08 5.39
C CYS A 273 -7.66 9.97 4.19
N HIS A 274 -7.67 9.39 3.00
CA HIS A 274 -7.46 10.06 1.73
C HIS A 274 -8.76 10.07 0.93
N HIS A 275 -9.12 11.21 0.38
CA HIS A 275 -10.27 11.35 -0.50
C HIS A 275 -9.88 11.20 -1.96
N SER A 276 -10.71 10.53 -2.77
CA SER A 276 -10.42 10.24 -4.18
C SER A 276 -10.24 11.49 -5.06
N ASP A 277 -10.81 12.63 -4.67
CA ASP A 277 -10.71 13.94 -5.31
C ASP A 277 -9.47 14.74 -4.89
N ALA A 278 -8.85 14.39 -3.77
CA ALA A 278 -7.61 15.02 -3.31
C ALA A 278 -6.40 14.61 -4.18
N PRO A 279 -5.35 15.44 -4.27
CA PRO A 279 -4.14 15.09 -5.01
C PRO A 279 -3.47 13.84 -4.44
N ALA A 280 -3.33 12.79 -5.26
CA ALA A 280 -2.71 11.53 -4.84
C ALA A 280 -1.27 11.69 -4.33
N ALA A 281 -0.56 12.75 -4.76
CA ALA A 281 0.80 13.05 -4.31
C ALA A 281 0.86 13.30 -2.80
N SER A 282 -0.18 13.91 -2.22
CA SER A 282 -0.27 14.15 -0.78
C SER A 282 -0.36 12.86 0.02
N ALA A 283 -1.23 11.93 -0.42
CA ALA A 283 -1.39 10.62 0.21
C ALA A 283 -0.13 9.76 0.05
N LEU A 284 0.53 9.80 -1.12
CA LEU A 284 1.78 9.08 -1.34
C LEU A 284 2.91 9.61 -0.43
N LEU A 285 3.05 10.94 -0.33
CA LEU A 285 4.04 11.55 0.54
C LEU A 285 3.80 11.18 2.01
N TRP A 286 2.54 11.27 2.46
CA TRP A 286 2.16 10.86 3.81
C TRP A 286 2.46 9.37 4.05
N LEU A 287 2.08 8.50 3.11
CA LEU A 287 2.31 7.05 3.21
C LEU A 287 3.81 6.73 3.31
N TYR A 288 4.63 7.34 2.48
CA TYR A 288 6.08 7.13 2.50
C TYR A 288 6.68 7.59 3.84
N GLN A 289 6.33 8.77 4.33
CA GLN A 289 6.76 9.27 5.64
C GLN A 289 6.28 8.40 6.80
N ALA A 290 5.06 7.86 6.71
CA ALA A 290 4.50 6.96 7.70
C ALA A 290 5.33 5.68 7.79
N LEU A 291 5.71 5.10 6.65
CA LEU A 291 6.63 3.97 6.60
C LEU A 291 7.97 4.33 7.26
N GLU A 292 8.56 5.49 6.96
CA GLU A 292 9.81 5.93 7.59
C GLU A 292 9.74 6.00 9.12
N ARG A 293 8.68 6.61 9.66
CA ARG A 293 8.47 6.66 11.11
C ARG A 293 8.32 5.27 11.70
N ALA A 294 7.59 4.40 11.02
CA ALA A 294 7.45 3.01 11.39
C ALA A 294 8.76 2.21 11.23
N SER A 295 9.86 2.76 10.71
CA SER A 295 11.18 2.08 10.71
C SER A 295 12.13 2.57 11.81
N ARG A 296 11.75 3.63 12.53
CA ARG A 296 12.46 4.09 13.74
C ARG A 296 12.10 3.20 14.91
#